data_AF-A0A8J1VZM4-F1
#
_entry.id   AF-A0A8J1VZM4-F1
#
_cell.length_a   1.000
_cell.length_b   1.000
_cell.length_c   1.000
_cell.angle_alpha   90.00
_cell.angle_beta   90.00
_cell.angle_gamma   90.00
#
_symmetry.space_group_name_H-M   'P 1'
#
loop_
_entity.id
_entity.type
_entity.pdbx_description
1 polymer ?
#
loop_
_entity_poly.entity_id
_entity_poly.type
_entity_poly.pdbx_seq_one_letter_code
_entity_poly.pdbx_strand_id
1 'polypeptide(L)'
;MTSIPHPPEARRVRYFSLAIEDKAKAPNPAERTRTFQRHSFVLVLRPDSDLADFEGQVIVTSTNRQLQGARLRNWWGFAGRKSADVALHDRCGGEMLADAARRALKRRREEEQLRGIAFISQDFDETAELRVGEVLPTPVPRRAGTSLTSATLRCSFVLHCLLPLYRPDVEKQEQQDVDENSKPAGDDDERNDVIVETRDISHVYASREIVSTTAEVSDAIATVVKKSLDWSLNATSLALVQIACPALGCGAKCYPATVAAEAFFTTVSNHQQLRRCCDPNSANGKQKVVLLEVRFWDTAVFFAWEKVAMAVLDEITEAQYWELRELGQTLERKRKTGNGSSCTIA
;
A
#
# COMPACT_ATOMS: atom_id res chain seq x y z
N MET A 1 -35.17 26.48 -34.06
CA MET A 1 -34.34 26.75 -32.87
C MET A 1 -34.59 25.63 -31.88
N THR A 2 -33.74 24.60 -31.93
CA THR A 2 -33.85 23.38 -31.13
C THR A 2 -32.96 23.50 -29.90
N SER A 3 -33.56 23.53 -28.71
CA SER A 3 -32.87 23.57 -27.43
C SER A 3 -32.13 22.26 -27.20
N ILE A 4 -30.81 22.35 -26.97
CA ILE A 4 -29.96 21.22 -26.55
C ILE A 4 -30.33 20.89 -25.10
N PRO A 5 -30.74 19.65 -24.78
CA PRO A 5 -31.03 19.27 -23.41
C PRO A 5 -29.71 19.19 -22.61
N HIS A 6 -29.68 19.89 -21.48
CA HIS A 6 -28.60 19.75 -20.51
C HIS A 6 -28.54 18.30 -19.99
N PRO A 7 -27.35 17.70 -19.85
CA PRO A 7 -27.23 16.38 -19.25
C PRO A 7 -27.66 16.44 -17.77
N PRO A 8 -28.34 15.39 -17.26
CA PRO A 8 -28.77 15.33 -15.87
C PRO A 8 -27.54 15.32 -14.95
N GLU A 9 -27.63 16.09 -13.87
CA GLU A 9 -26.63 16.15 -12.82
C GLU A 9 -26.22 14.73 -12.40
N ALA A 10 -24.97 14.36 -12.71
CA ALA A 10 -24.38 13.14 -12.20
C ALA A 10 -24.54 13.14 -10.68
N ARG A 11 -25.29 12.16 -10.15
CA ARG A 11 -25.42 11.89 -8.72
C ARG A 11 -24.00 11.79 -8.15
N ARG A 12 -23.53 12.89 -7.58
CA ARG A 12 -22.33 12.91 -6.75
C ARG A 12 -22.56 11.92 -5.63
N VAL A 13 -21.84 10.81 -5.66
CA VAL A 13 -21.58 10.02 -4.45
C VAL A 13 -21.09 11.03 -3.43
N ARG A 14 -21.94 11.37 -2.45
CA ARG A 14 -21.59 12.26 -1.35
C ARG A 14 -20.60 11.48 -0.49
N TYR A 15 -19.33 11.50 -0.88
CA TYR A 15 -18.27 11.38 0.10
C TYR A 15 -18.57 12.46 1.14
N PHE A 16 -18.71 12.07 2.40
CA PHE A 16 -18.67 13.00 3.52
C PHE A 16 -17.30 13.68 3.48
N SER A 17 -17.20 14.75 2.68
CA SER A 17 -16.20 15.77 2.83
C SER A 17 -16.54 16.40 4.16
N LEU A 18 -15.88 15.96 5.24
CA LEU A 18 -15.67 16.81 6.40
C LEU A 18 -15.04 18.08 5.82
N ALA A 19 -15.86 19.11 5.66
CA ALA A 19 -15.41 20.44 5.31
C ALA A 19 -14.49 20.87 6.46
N ILE A 20 -13.19 20.73 6.25
CA ILE A 20 -12.18 21.34 7.11
C ILE A 20 -12.22 22.82 6.75
N GLU A 21 -13.20 23.52 7.33
CA GLU A 21 -13.15 24.95 7.52
C GLU A 21 -12.07 25.22 8.57
N ASP A 22 -10.85 25.49 8.13
CA ASP A 22 -10.12 26.67 8.59
C ASP A 22 -8.90 26.92 7.71
N LYS A 23 -8.89 28.06 7.00
CA LYS A 23 -7.71 28.57 6.29
C LYS A 23 -6.78 29.34 7.25
N ALA A 24 -6.69 28.91 8.51
CA ALA A 24 -5.54 29.28 9.33
C ALA A 24 -4.30 28.73 8.63
N LYS A 25 -3.25 29.55 8.50
CA LYS A 25 -1.94 29.21 7.90
C LYS A 25 -1.61 27.75 8.25
N ALA A 26 -1.77 26.85 7.29
CA ALA A 26 -1.48 25.44 7.52
C ALA A 26 -0.04 25.38 8.02
N PRO A 27 0.24 24.83 9.23
CA PRO A 27 1.60 24.69 9.72
C PRO A 27 2.47 24.07 8.63
N ASN A 28 3.73 24.50 8.56
CA ASN A 28 4.66 24.08 7.52
C ASN A 28 4.62 22.55 7.45
N PRO A 29 4.49 21.91 6.27
CA PRO A 29 4.42 20.44 6.17
C PRO A 29 5.55 19.72 6.93
N ALA A 30 6.72 20.35 7.04
CA ALA A 30 7.84 19.86 7.85
C ALA A 30 7.48 19.74 9.36
N GLU A 31 6.70 20.67 9.91
CA GLU A 31 6.23 20.68 11.31
C GLU A 31 5.20 19.58 11.61
N ARG A 32 4.71 18.88 10.57
CA ARG A 32 3.71 17.81 10.69
C ARG A 32 4.31 16.41 10.54
N THR A 33 5.59 16.29 10.20
CA THR A 33 6.23 14.96 10.24
C THR A 33 6.26 14.47 11.68
N ARG A 34 5.87 13.21 11.89
CA ARG A 34 5.91 12.56 13.22
C ARG A 34 6.85 11.38 13.20
N THR A 35 7.62 11.24 14.25
CA THR A 35 8.54 10.13 14.42
C THR A 35 8.24 9.40 15.73
N PHE A 36 8.09 8.09 15.62
CA PHE A 36 7.87 7.20 16.75
C PHE A 36 8.98 6.16 16.79
N GLN A 37 9.32 5.70 17.98
CA GLN A 37 10.25 4.60 18.16
C GLN A 37 9.59 3.49 18.96
N ARG A 38 9.88 2.27 18.56
CA ARG A 38 9.70 1.09 19.39
C ARG A 38 11.01 0.34 19.38
N HIS A 39 11.25 -0.48 20.40
CA HIS A 39 12.48 -1.28 20.58
C HIS A 39 13.02 -1.96 19.30
N SER A 40 12.18 -2.22 18.30
CA SER A 40 12.56 -2.92 17.07
C SER A 40 12.44 -2.12 15.77
N PHE A 41 11.98 -0.86 15.79
CA PHE A 41 11.90 -0.04 14.58
C PHE A 41 11.71 1.44 14.89
N VAL A 42 12.05 2.28 13.92
CA VAL A 42 11.69 3.69 13.87
C VAL A 42 10.59 3.86 12.83
N LEU A 43 9.51 4.55 13.19
CA LEU A 43 8.41 4.87 12.30
C LEU A 43 8.40 6.38 12.02
N VAL A 44 8.31 6.75 10.75
CA VAL A 44 8.13 8.13 10.31
C VAL A 44 6.81 8.25 9.55
N LEU A 45 5.92 9.12 10.01
CA LEU A 45 4.71 9.50 9.29
C LEU A 45 4.97 10.83 8.57
N ARG A 46 4.90 10.82 7.24
CA ARG A 46 5.14 12.01 6.41
C ARG A 46 3.86 12.47 5.69
N PRO A 47 3.20 13.54 6.16
CA PRO A 47 2.10 14.14 5.43
C PRO A 47 2.60 14.87 4.18
N ASP A 48 1.68 15.11 3.25
CA ASP A 48 1.88 15.87 2.00
C ASP A 48 3.13 15.44 1.21
N SER A 49 3.40 14.12 1.18
CA SER A 49 4.60 13.56 0.55
C SER A 49 4.27 12.48 -0.48
N ASP A 50 4.95 12.53 -1.63
CA ASP A 50 4.81 11.53 -2.69
C ASP A 50 5.66 10.30 -2.34
N LEU A 51 5.06 9.11 -2.45
CA LEU A 51 5.77 7.84 -2.27
C LEU A 51 6.92 7.67 -3.26
N ALA A 52 6.80 8.23 -4.46
CA ALA A 52 7.83 8.16 -5.50
C ALA A 52 9.11 8.93 -5.14
N ASP A 53 9.06 9.87 -4.19
CA ASP A 53 10.22 10.62 -3.70
C ASP A 53 10.94 9.91 -2.54
N PHE A 54 10.60 8.65 -2.24
CA PHE A 54 11.26 7.88 -1.19
C PHE A 54 12.66 7.43 -1.59
N GLU A 55 13.60 7.54 -0.66
CA GLU A 55 14.98 7.07 -0.77
C GLU A 55 15.26 6.01 0.27
N GLY A 56 15.45 4.78 -0.18
CA GLY A 56 15.67 3.64 0.71
C GLY A 56 15.77 2.35 -0.07
N GLN A 57 15.48 1.21 0.56
CA GLN A 57 15.65 -0.09 -0.08
C GLN A 57 14.34 -0.55 -0.73
N VAL A 58 13.22 -0.39 -0.03
CA VAL A 58 11.96 -1.04 -0.39
C VAL A 58 10.81 -0.05 -0.35
N ILE A 59 9.98 -0.06 -1.40
CA ILE A 59 8.66 0.58 -1.39
C ILE A 59 7.61 -0.54 -1.43
N VAL A 60 6.54 -0.43 -0.63
CA VAL A 60 5.37 -1.30 -0.69
C VAL A 60 4.22 -0.51 -1.30
N THR A 61 3.51 -1.10 -2.26
CA THR A 61 2.37 -0.45 -2.93
C THR A 61 1.24 -1.44 -3.14
N SER A 62 0.00 -0.94 -3.06
CA SER A 62 -1.18 -1.72 -3.42
C SER A 62 -1.54 -1.50 -4.89
N THR A 63 -1.66 -2.59 -5.64
CA THR A 63 -1.87 -2.58 -7.10
C THR A 63 -3.12 -3.40 -7.48
N ASN A 64 -3.31 -3.64 -8.79
CA ASN A 64 -4.33 -4.50 -9.36
C ASN A 64 -3.76 -5.87 -9.78
N ARG A 65 -4.66 -6.81 -10.08
CA ARG A 65 -4.31 -8.20 -10.48
C ARG A 65 -3.36 -8.28 -11.66
N GLN A 66 -3.49 -7.35 -12.61
CA GLN A 66 -2.78 -7.36 -13.88
C GLN A 66 -1.50 -6.49 -13.86
N LEU A 67 -1.14 -5.91 -12.70
CA LEU A 67 0.05 -5.07 -12.53
C LEU A 67 0.11 -3.90 -13.53
N GLN A 68 -1.06 -3.36 -13.87
CA GLN A 68 -1.22 -2.38 -14.95
C GLN A 68 -0.84 -0.94 -14.57
N GLY A 69 -0.68 -0.64 -13.28
CA GLY A 69 -0.39 0.71 -12.79
C GLY A 69 -1.32 1.77 -13.41
N ALA A 70 -0.72 2.69 -14.18
CA ALA A 70 -1.35 3.85 -14.82
C ALA A 70 -2.33 3.57 -15.97
N ARG A 71 -2.33 2.35 -16.54
CA ARG A 71 -3.15 2.05 -17.74
C ARG A 71 -4.66 2.04 -17.47
N LEU A 72 -5.07 1.75 -16.24
CA LEU A 72 -6.48 1.76 -15.89
C LEU A 72 -6.96 3.19 -15.71
N ARG A 73 -7.78 3.67 -16.66
CA ARG A 73 -8.40 5.00 -16.66
C ARG A 73 -9.22 5.33 -15.41
N ASN A 74 -9.54 4.37 -14.53
CA ASN A 74 -10.24 4.60 -13.28
C ASN A 74 -9.45 4.18 -12.03
N TRP A 75 -8.16 3.85 -12.16
CA TRP A 75 -7.29 3.53 -11.02
C TRP A 75 -6.72 4.81 -10.39
N TRP A 76 -7.64 5.74 -10.08
CA TRP A 76 -7.32 6.99 -9.38
C TRP A 76 -7.35 6.74 -7.88
N GLY A 77 -6.46 7.42 -7.16
CA GLY A 77 -6.57 7.58 -5.72
C GLY A 77 -7.73 8.53 -5.34
N PHE A 78 -7.75 8.94 -4.09
CA PHE A 78 -8.76 9.87 -3.57
C PHE A 78 -8.85 11.16 -4.39
N ALA A 79 -10.08 11.69 -4.53
CA ALA A 79 -10.35 13.03 -5.07
C ALA A 79 -9.76 13.31 -6.47
N GLY A 80 -9.81 12.31 -7.37
CA GLY A 80 -9.31 12.46 -8.75
C GLY A 80 -7.78 12.52 -8.86
N ARG A 81 -7.06 12.13 -7.81
CA ARG A 81 -5.60 12.10 -7.78
C ARG A 81 -5.08 10.77 -8.30
N LYS A 82 -3.81 10.71 -8.70
CA LYS A 82 -3.15 9.44 -9.04
C LYS A 82 -3.02 8.58 -7.78
N SER A 83 -3.22 7.26 -7.90
CA SER A 83 -2.91 6.37 -6.78
C SER A 83 -1.39 6.28 -6.57
N ALA A 84 -0.96 5.82 -5.40
CA ALA A 84 0.46 5.64 -5.10
C ALA A 84 1.15 4.73 -6.13
N ASP A 85 0.46 3.65 -6.54
CA ASP A 85 0.93 2.73 -7.58
C ASP A 85 1.18 3.45 -8.91
N VAL A 86 0.23 4.28 -9.35
CA VAL A 86 0.36 5.08 -10.59
C VAL A 86 1.55 6.03 -10.50
N ALA A 87 1.73 6.72 -9.36
CA ALA A 87 2.86 7.64 -9.17
C ALA A 87 4.21 6.92 -9.29
N LEU A 88 4.33 5.70 -8.74
CA LEU A 88 5.54 4.88 -8.86
C LEU A 88 5.81 4.46 -10.31
N HIS A 89 4.77 4.01 -11.02
CA HIS A 89 4.88 3.65 -12.43
C HIS A 89 5.30 4.85 -13.27
N ASP A 90 4.64 6.00 -13.12
CA ASP A 90 4.97 7.23 -13.84
C ASP A 90 6.42 7.65 -13.62
N ARG A 91 6.89 7.60 -12.36
CA ARG A 91 8.29 7.92 -12.01
C ARG A 91 9.29 6.94 -12.61
N CYS A 92 8.89 5.70 -12.87
CA CYS A 92 9.73 4.68 -13.51
C CYS A 92 9.54 4.59 -15.04
N GLY A 93 8.88 5.56 -15.68
CA GLY A 93 8.65 5.54 -17.14
C GLY A 93 7.47 4.66 -17.58
N GLY A 94 6.47 4.51 -16.72
CA GLY A 94 5.18 3.85 -16.97
C GLY A 94 5.30 2.33 -17.15
N GLU A 95 5.64 1.92 -18.36
CA GLU A 95 5.68 0.52 -18.80
C GLU A 95 6.84 -0.27 -18.20
N MET A 96 7.98 0.37 -17.95
CA MET A 96 9.17 -0.36 -17.51
C MET A 96 8.95 -1.10 -16.19
N LEU A 97 8.27 -0.47 -15.22
CA LEU A 97 7.96 -1.09 -13.93
C LEU A 97 6.87 -2.16 -14.07
N ALA A 98 5.84 -1.91 -14.89
CA ALA A 98 4.78 -2.88 -15.18
C ALA A 98 5.36 -4.16 -15.83
N ASP A 99 6.23 -4.01 -16.81
CA ASP A 99 6.91 -5.12 -17.48
C ASP A 99 7.81 -5.90 -16.53
N ALA A 100 8.54 -5.18 -15.66
CA ALA A 100 9.37 -5.82 -14.64
C ALA A 100 8.53 -6.64 -13.67
N ALA A 101 7.40 -6.10 -13.21
CA ALA A 101 6.47 -6.78 -12.32
C ALA A 101 5.84 -8.01 -12.99
N ARG A 102 5.35 -7.88 -14.23
CA ARG A 102 4.77 -9.00 -15.00
C ARG A 102 5.78 -10.12 -15.24
N ARG A 103 7.03 -9.80 -15.58
CA ARG A 103 8.11 -10.80 -15.71
C ARG A 103 8.46 -11.47 -14.37
N ALA A 104 8.44 -10.72 -13.27
CA ALA A 104 8.66 -11.29 -11.94
C ALA A 104 7.53 -12.25 -11.55
N LEU A 105 6.28 -11.88 -11.83
CA LEU A 105 5.10 -12.71 -11.56
C LEU A 105 5.12 -13.99 -12.41
N LYS A 106 5.38 -13.87 -13.72
CA LYS A 106 5.48 -15.03 -14.62
C LYS A 106 6.53 -16.03 -14.12
N ARG A 107 7.75 -15.56 -13.81
CA ARG A 107 8.82 -16.42 -13.27
C ARG A 107 8.42 -17.10 -11.97
N ARG A 108 7.78 -16.38 -11.05
CA ARG A 108 7.29 -16.96 -9.79
C ARG A 108 6.29 -18.09 -10.05
N ARG A 109 5.35 -17.90 -10.98
CA ARG A 109 4.36 -18.93 -11.33
C ARG A 109 4.99 -20.15 -11.99
N GLU A 110 5.96 -19.95 -12.87
CA GLU A 110 6.76 -21.04 -13.47
C GLU A 110 7.52 -21.83 -12.37
N GLU A 111 8.13 -21.13 -11.40
CA GLU A 111 8.79 -21.78 -10.25
C GLU A 111 7.81 -22.55 -9.36
N GLU A 112 6.62 -22.01 -9.08
CA GLU A 112 5.57 -22.69 -8.32
C GLU A 112 5.07 -23.96 -9.04
N GLN A 113 4.95 -23.91 -10.37
CA GLN A 113 4.60 -25.05 -11.21
C GLN A 113 5.69 -26.13 -11.18
N LEU A 114 6.96 -25.74 -11.33
CA LEU A 114 8.10 -26.68 -11.28
C LEU A 114 8.23 -27.38 -9.92
N ARG A 115 7.80 -26.73 -8.84
CA ARG A 115 7.78 -27.32 -7.49
C ARG A 115 6.58 -28.24 -7.24
N GLY A 116 5.69 -28.41 -8.22
CA GLY A 116 4.45 -29.18 -8.06
C GLY A 116 3.45 -28.55 -7.09
N ILE A 117 3.59 -27.25 -6.81
CA ILE A 117 2.70 -26.54 -5.87
C ILE A 117 1.36 -26.19 -6.57
N ALA A 118 1.35 -26.10 -7.90
CA ALA A 118 0.15 -25.86 -8.70
C ALA A 118 -0.17 -27.07 -9.58
N PHE A 119 -1.42 -27.55 -9.52
CA PHE A 119 -1.94 -28.50 -10.48
C PHE A 119 -1.90 -27.89 -11.89
N ILE A 120 -1.43 -28.68 -12.85
CA ILE A 120 -1.30 -28.32 -14.26
C ILE A 120 -2.71 -28.07 -14.82
N SER A 121 -3.19 -26.82 -14.84
CA SER A 121 -4.14 -26.45 -15.90
C SER A 121 -3.31 -26.22 -17.16
N GLN A 122 -3.56 -27.00 -18.20
CA GLN A 122 -2.82 -26.94 -19.47
C GLN A 122 -2.98 -25.59 -20.21
N ASP A 123 -3.91 -24.76 -19.77
CA ASP A 123 -4.08 -23.38 -20.24
C ASP A 123 -3.32 -22.44 -19.30
N PHE A 124 -1.99 -22.37 -19.47
CA PHE A 124 -1.22 -21.28 -18.86
C PHE A 124 -1.52 -20.01 -19.64
N ASP A 125 -2.65 -19.40 -19.27
CA ASP A 125 -3.12 -18.14 -19.85
C ASP A 125 -2.00 -17.10 -19.76
N GLU A 126 -1.82 -16.32 -20.83
CA GLU A 126 -0.80 -15.26 -20.91
C GLU A 126 -1.00 -14.16 -19.85
N THR A 127 -2.10 -14.24 -19.10
CA THR A 127 -2.51 -13.33 -18.05
C THR A 127 -2.18 -13.86 -16.65
N ALA A 128 -0.89 -14.05 -16.34
CA ALA A 128 -0.51 -14.32 -14.95
C ALA A 128 -1.05 -13.21 -14.04
N GLU A 129 -1.90 -13.56 -13.07
CA GLU A 129 -2.54 -12.61 -12.15
C GLU A 129 -1.92 -12.65 -10.75
N LEU A 130 -1.79 -11.47 -10.14
CA LEU A 130 -1.45 -11.33 -8.72
C LEU A 130 -2.67 -11.71 -7.87
N ARG A 131 -2.49 -12.60 -6.89
CA ARG A 131 -3.58 -13.05 -6.00
C ARG A 131 -3.74 -12.10 -4.81
N VAL A 132 -4.94 -12.07 -4.23
CA VAL A 132 -5.19 -11.24 -3.05
C VAL A 132 -4.35 -11.73 -1.87
N GLY A 133 -3.81 -10.78 -1.09
CA GLY A 133 -2.88 -11.04 -0.01
C GLY A 133 -1.49 -11.49 -0.46
N GLU A 134 -1.23 -11.58 -1.76
CA GLU A 134 0.10 -11.84 -2.31
C GLU A 134 0.95 -10.56 -2.28
N VAL A 135 2.25 -10.76 -2.07
CA VAL A 135 3.28 -9.72 -2.21
C VAL A 135 4.27 -10.19 -3.26
N LEU A 136 4.47 -9.37 -4.29
CA LEU A 136 5.35 -9.62 -5.42
C LEU A 136 6.54 -8.64 -5.38
N PRO A 137 7.75 -9.13 -5.03
CA PRO A 137 8.95 -8.31 -5.07
C PRO A 137 9.38 -8.05 -6.51
N THR A 138 9.46 -6.77 -6.89
CA THR A 138 9.85 -6.34 -8.22
C THR A 138 11.10 -5.47 -8.15
N PRO A 139 12.23 -5.88 -8.75
CA PRO A 139 13.40 -5.02 -8.86
C PRO A 139 13.07 -3.75 -9.66
N VAL A 140 13.51 -2.59 -9.18
CA VAL A 140 13.34 -1.33 -9.91
C VAL A 140 14.21 -1.37 -11.17
N PRO A 141 13.62 -1.26 -12.38
CA PRO A 141 14.38 -1.31 -13.61
C PRO A 141 15.28 -0.07 -13.73
N ARG A 142 16.55 -0.28 -14.11
CA ARG A 142 17.52 0.79 -14.37
C ARG A 142 17.94 0.77 -15.83
N ARG A 143 17.96 1.93 -16.49
CA ARG A 143 18.46 2.03 -17.87
C ARG A 143 19.98 1.91 -17.83
N ALA A 144 20.53 1.10 -18.74
CA ALA A 144 21.97 1.02 -18.91
C ALA A 144 22.52 2.40 -19.30
N GLY A 145 23.59 2.85 -18.63
CA GLY A 145 24.26 4.11 -18.96
C GLY A 145 23.60 5.39 -18.44
N THR A 146 22.43 5.35 -17.79
CA THR A 146 21.87 6.54 -17.12
C THR A 146 22.39 6.64 -15.69
N SER A 147 22.96 7.80 -15.35
CA SER A 147 23.26 8.16 -13.95
C SER A 147 22.01 7.98 -13.08
N LEU A 148 22.20 7.55 -11.84
CA LEU A 148 21.19 7.46 -10.77
C LEU A 148 20.39 8.75 -10.55
N THR A 149 20.85 9.87 -11.11
CA THR A 149 20.22 11.19 -10.99
C THR A 149 19.05 11.41 -11.95
N SER A 150 18.86 10.61 -13.01
CA SER A 150 17.76 10.81 -13.95
C SER A 150 16.50 10.05 -13.53
N ALA A 151 15.43 10.76 -13.17
CA ALA A 151 14.01 10.35 -13.16
C ALA A 151 13.71 8.84 -13.00
N THR A 152 14.25 8.19 -11.97
CA THR A 152 13.88 6.83 -11.57
C THR A 152 13.64 6.79 -10.07
N LEU A 153 12.85 5.82 -9.60
CA LEU A 153 12.71 5.56 -8.17
C LEU A 153 14.08 5.34 -7.52
N ARG A 154 14.30 5.95 -6.36
CA ARG A 154 15.55 5.86 -5.59
C ARG A 154 15.57 4.65 -4.65
N CYS A 155 14.70 3.67 -4.87
CA CYS A 155 14.69 2.40 -4.16
C CYS A 155 15.26 1.25 -5.00
N SER A 156 15.49 0.11 -4.35
CA SER A 156 15.96 -1.11 -5.01
C SER A 156 14.80 -2.00 -5.46
N PHE A 157 13.73 -2.05 -4.67
CA PHE A 157 12.58 -2.90 -4.91
C PHE A 157 11.26 -2.17 -4.66
N VAL A 158 10.26 -2.55 -5.46
CA VAL A 158 8.84 -2.28 -5.21
C VAL A 158 8.14 -3.60 -4.91
N LEU A 159 7.49 -3.69 -3.75
CA LEU A 159 6.67 -4.81 -3.35
C LEU A 159 5.22 -4.50 -3.74
N HIS A 160 4.79 -5.09 -4.85
CA HIS A 160 3.43 -4.99 -5.31
C HIS A 160 2.54 -5.95 -4.52
N CYS A 161 1.51 -5.44 -3.86
CA CYS A 161 0.55 -6.25 -3.13
C CYS A 161 -0.87 -6.04 -3.65
N LEU A 162 -1.69 -7.08 -3.57
CA LEU A 162 -3.11 -6.98 -3.91
C LEU A 162 -3.96 -7.08 -2.65
N LEU A 163 -4.73 -6.02 -2.39
CA LEU A 163 -5.72 -5.98 -1.33
C LEU A 163 -7.13 -6.21 -1.91
N PRO A 164 -8.04 -6.88 -1.17
CA PRO A 164 -9.45 -6.96 -1.57
C PRO A 164 -10.10 -5.58 -1.56
N LEU A 165 -11.28 -5.47 -2.18
CA LEU A 165 -12.07 -4.23 -2.16
C LEU A 165 -12.97 -4.23 -0.92
N TYR A 166 -12.99 -3.14 -0.14
CA TYR A 166 -13.93 -3.02 0.98
C TYR A 166 -15.27 -2.46 0.51
N ARG A 167 -16.35 -3.20 0.75
CA ARG A 167 -17.73 -2.75 0.53
C ARG A 167 -18.63 -3.19 1.70
N PRO A 168 -18.86 -2.33 2.70
CA PRO A 168 -19.67 -2.69 3.86
C PRO A 168 -21.16 -2.91 3.54
N ASP A 169 -21.64 -2.42 2.40
CA ASP A 169 -23.06 -2.44 2.05
C ASP A 169 -23.49 -3.66 1.19
N VAL A 170 -22.56 -4.52 0.76
CA VAL A 170 -22.89 -5.68 -0.10
C VAL A 170 -23.80 -6.68 0.62
N GLU A 171 -23.58 -6.89 1.92
CA GLU A 171 -24.43 -7.76 2.73
C GLU A 171 -25.88 -7.26 2.82
N LYS A 172 -26.11 -5.95 2.73
CA LYS A 172 -27.45 -5.37 2.81
C LYS A 172 -28.21 -5.47 1.50
N GLN A 173 -27.52 -5.41 0.37
CA GLN A 173 -28.17 -5.50 -0.94
C GLN A 173 -28.62 -6.94 -1.27
N GLU A 174 -27.78 -7.95 -0.99
CA GLU A 174 -28.16 -9.35 -1.24
C GLU A 174 -29.37 -9.78 -0.39
N GLN A 175 -29.50 -9.26 0.83
CA GLN A 175 -30.65 -9.53 1.69
C GLN A 175 -31.93 -8.88 1.15
N GLN A 176 -31.83 -7.67 0.58
CA GLN A 176 -32.97 -6.92 0.07
C GLN A 176 -33.51 -7.50 -1.25
N ASP A 177 -32.63 -8.02 -2.12
CA ASP A 177 -33.02 -8.66 -3.38
C ASP A 177 -33.75 -10.00 -3.17
N VAL A 178 -33.49 -10.69 -2.05
CA VAL A 178 -34.22 -11.91 -1.66
C VAL A 178 -35.63 -11.58 -1.13
N ASP A 179 -35.77 -10.48 -0.39
CA ASP A 179 -37.04 -10.05 0.18
C ASP A 179 -37.97 -9.38 -0.86
N GLU A 180 -37.43 -8.75 -1.90
CA GLU A 180 -38.24 -8.18 -2.99
C GLU A 180 -38.73 -9.23 -3.99
N ASN A 181 -37.94 -10.29 -4.24
CA ASN A 181 -38.35 -11.42 -5.08
C ASN A 181 -39.36 -12.37 -4.42
N SER A 182 -39.68 -12.16 -3.14
CA SER A 182 -40.68 -12.94 -2.41
C SER A 182 -42.04 -12.24 -2.26
N LYS A 183 -42.22 -11.04 -2.85
CA LYS A 183 -43.55 -10.43 -2.96
C LYS A 183 -44.34 -11.06 -4.11
N PRO A 184 -45.57 -11.56 -3.86
CA PRO A 184 -46.41 -12.12 -4.91
C PRO A 184 -46.68 -11.04 -5.97
N ALA A 185 -46.55 -11.42 -7.24
CA ALA A 185 -46.82 -10.58 -8.40
C ALA A 185 -48.26 -10.04 -8.31
N GLY A 186 -48.38 -8.80 -7.83
CA GLY A 186 -49.60 -8.02 -7.98
C GLY A 186 -49.60 -7.45 -9.38
N ASP A 187 -50.60 -7.81 -10.18
CA ASP A 187 -50.94 -7.15 -11.43
C ASP A 187 -51.14 -5.66 -11.14
N ASP A 188 -50.26 -4.78 -11.62
CA ASP A 188 -50.61 -3.38 -11.87
C ASP A 188 -49.64 -2.67 -12.83
N ASP A 189 -50.29 -1.84 -13.63
CA ASP A 189 -49.90 -1.15 -14.84
C ASP A 189 -48.69 -0.19 -14.76
N GLU A 190 -48.03 -0.07 -15.94
CA GLU A 190 -47.32 1.10 -16.47
C GLU A 190 -46.38 1.87 -15.51
N ARG A 191 -45.16 1.35 -15.30
CA ARG A 191 -44.01 2.16 -14.84
C ARG A 191 -43.01 2.39 -15.97
N ASN A 192 -42.87 3.66 -16.35
CA ASN A 192 -41.78 4.17 -17.17
C ASN A 192 -40.47 4.13 -16.35
N ASP A 193 -39.75 3.02 -16.44
CA ASP A 193 -38.46 2.86 -15.79
C ASP A 193 -37.39 3.67 -16.54
N VAL A 194 -36.92 4.72 -15.88
CA VAL A 194 -35.68 5.41 -16.23
C VAL A 194 -34.54 4.44 -15.92
N ILE A 195 -34.07 3.72 -16.95
CA ILE A 195 -32.84 2.93 -16.88
C ILE A 195 -31.67 3.91 -16.65
N VAL A 196 -31.33 4.13 -15.38
CA VAL A 196 -30.08 4.76 -15.01
C VAL A 196 -29.01 3.70 -15.30
N GLU A 197 -28.31 3.82 -16.43
CA GLU A 197 -27.08 3.07 -16.68
C GLU A 197 -26.06 3.45 -15.59
N THR A 198 -26.12 2.77 -14.45
CA THR A 198 -24.99 2.67 -13.53
C THR A 198 -23.90 1.97 -14.29
N ARG A 199 -22.97 2.74 -14.89
CA ARG A 199 -21.78 2.20 -15.52
C ARG A 199 -21.15 1.21 -14.57
N ASP A 200 -21.20 -0.05 -14.97
CA ASP A 200 -20.76 -1.15 -14.14
C ASP A 200 -19.25 -1.07 -13.93
N ILE A 201 -18.86 -0.43 -12.83
CA ILE A 201 -17.47 -0.32 -12.40
C ILE A 201 -16.95 -1.66 -11.83
N SER A 202 -17.80 -2.69 -11.69
CA SER A 202 -17.38 -4.01 -11.15
C SER A 202 -16.26 -4.63 -11.99
N HIS A 203 -16.31 -4.47 -13.32
CA HIS A 203 -15.26 -4.93 -14.22
C HIS A 203 -13.92 -4.21 -14.04
N VAL A 204 -13.93 -2.97 -13.53
CA VAL A 204 -12.73 -2.15 -13.36
C VAL A 204 -12.03 -2.43 -12.03
N TYR A 205 -12.79 -2.88 -11.01
CA TYR A 205 -12.28 -3.37 -9.75
C TYR A 205 -12.23 -4.89 -9.74
N ALA A 206 -11.51 -5.48 -10.70
CA ALA A 206 -11.39 -6.92 -10.91
C ALA A 206 -10.73 -7.71 -9.74
N SER A 207 -10.67 -7.20 -8.51
CA SER A 207 -10.58 -8.08 -7.35
C SER A 207 -11.95 -8.70 -7.13
N ARG A 208 -12.15 -9.94 -7.60
CA ARG A 208 -13.34 -10.76 -7.27
C ARG A 208 -13.57 -10.93 -5.76
N GLU A 209 -12.56 -10.65 -4.96
CA GLU A 209 -12.66 -10.70 -3.51
C GLU A 209 -13.04 -9.32 -2.98
N ILE A 210 -14.26 -9.27 -2.46
CA ILE A 210 -14.82 -8.17 -1.69
C ILE A 210 -14.77 -8.58 -0.23
N VAL A 211 -14.40 -7.66 0.64
CA VAL A 211 -14.52 -7.79 2.09
C VAL A 211 -15.58 -6.82 2.59
N SER A 212 -16.43 -7.24 3.50
CA SER A 212 -17.56 -6.46 4.03
C SER A 212 -17.31 -5.99 5.46
N THR A 213 -16.44 -6.67 6.19
CA THR A 213 -16.19 -6.40 7.61
C THR A 213 -14.86 -5.69 7.86
N THR A 214 -14.78 -4.98 8.99
CA THR A 214 -13.52 -4.35 9.44
C THR A 214 -12.48 -5.39 9.87
N ALA A 215 -12.91 -6.56 10.35
CA ALA A 215 -12.03 -7.67 10.70
C ALA A 215 -11.28 -8.21 9.47
N GLU A 216 -11.99 -8.46 8.37
CA GLU A 216 -11.37 -8.91 7.12
C GLU A 216 -10.41 -7.86 6.53
N VAL A 217 -10.77 -6.57 6.63
CA VAL A 217 -9.85 -5.47 6.27
C VAL A 217 -8.58 -5.53 7.10
N SER A 218 -8.70 -5.71 8.42
CA SER A 218 -7.57 -5.84 9.33
C SER A 218 -6.68 -7.04 8.96
N ASP A 219 -7.27 -8.19 8.70
CA ASP A 219 -6.54 -9.41 8.32
C ASP A 219 -5.82 -9.26 6.98
N ALA A 220 -6.45 -8.60 6.01
CA ALA A 220 -5.85 -8.31 4.71
C ALA A 220 -4.61 -7.41 4.84
N ILE A 221 -4.70 -6.34 5.64
CA ILE A 221 -3.57 -5.45 5.94
C ILE A 221 -2.47 -6.22 6.68
N ALA A 222 -2.84 -6.96 7.74
CA ALA A 222 -1.89 -7.73 8.54
C ALA A 222 -1.11 -8.73 7.68
N THR A 223 -1.80 -9.44 6.79
CA THR A 223 -1.19 -10.40 5.86
C THR A 223 -0.17 -9.74 4.95
N VAL A 224 -0.53 -8.63 4.31
CA VAL A 224 0.36 -7.91 3.37
C VAL A 224 1.55 -7.29 4.09
N VAL A 225 1.32 -6.65 5.24
CA VAL A 225 2.37 -6.01 6.04
C VAL A 225 3.36 -7.06 6.53
N LYS A 226 2.88 -8.17 7.10
CA LYS A 226 3.72 -9.28 7.54
C LYS A 226 4.58 -9.82 6.41
N LYS A 227 3.99 -10.18 5.27
CA LYS A 227 4.74 -10.70 4.10
C LYS A 227 5.76 -9.70 3.57
N SER A 228 5.43 -8.41 3.57
CA SER A 228 6.34 -7.34 3.12
C SER A 228 7.52 -7.17 4.07
N LEU A 229 7.29 -7.23 5.38
CA LEU A 229 8.33 -7.19 6.40
C LEU A 229 9.22 -8.43 6.34
N ASP A 230 8.63 -9.63 6.32
CA ASP A 230 9.34 -10.90 6.17
C ASP A 230 10.25 -10.87 4.93
N TRP A 231 9.72 -10.45 3.78
CA TRP A 231 10.53 -10.35 2.57
C TRP A 231 11.67 -9.35 2.73
N SER A 232 11.37 -8.14 3.22
CA SER A 232 12.36 -7.06 3.33
C SER A 232 13.48 -7.40 4.30
N LEU A 233 13.16 -8.01 5.44
CA LEU A 233 14.13 -8.41 6.46
C LEU A 233 15.02 -9.56 6.00
N ASN A 234 14.51 -10.45 5.13
CA ASN A 234 15.27 -11.58 4.60
C ASN A 234 16.07 -11.22 3.34
N ALA A 235 15.54 -10.38 2.46
CA ALA A 235 16.17 -10.01 1.19
C ALA A 235 17.42 -9.15 1.38
N THR A 236 17.45 -8.34 2.44
CA THR A 236 18.59 -7.47 2.71
C THR A 236 19.51 -8.08 3.76
N SER A 237 20.79 -8.20 3.43
CA SER A 237 21.79 -8.48 4.46
C SER A 237 22.14 -7.23 5.27
N LEU A 238 21.69 -6.03 4.86
CA LEU A 238 22.12 -4.74 5.42
C LEU A 238 21.74 -4.59 6.90
N ALA A 239 22.56 -3.80 7.60
CA ALA A 239 22.31 -3.41 8.99
C ALA A 239 21.15 -2.41 9.09
N LEU A 240 20.96 -1.56 8.08
CA LEU A 240 19.82 -0.65 7.99
C LEU A 240 18.84 -1.14 6.92
N VAL A 241 17.56 -1.25 7.28
CA VAL A 241 16.47 -1.60 6.36
C VAL A 241 15.46 -0.46 6.36
N GLN A 242 15.37 0.26 5.25
CA GLN A 242 14.41 1.35 5.06
C GLN A 242 13.30 0.90 4.11
N ILE A 243 12.07 0.97 4.61
CA ILE A 243 10.86 0.54 3.91
C ILE A 243 9.89 1.71 3.92
N ALA A 244 9.31 2.05 2.77
CA ALA A 244 8.21 2.98 2.70
C ALA A 244 6.92 2.34 2.19
N CYS A 245 5.77 2.81 2.67
CA CYS A 245 4.47 2.44 2.15
C CYS A 245 3.52 3.65 2.16
N PRO A 246 2.44 3.63 1.35
CA PRO A 246 1.33 4.56 1.52
C PRO A 246 0.41 4.05 2.66
N ALA A 247 -0.63 4.81 2.97
CA ALA A 247 -1.78 4.29 3.72
C ALA A 247 -2.49 3.17 2.91
N LEU A 248 -2.03 1.93 3.10
CA LEU A 248 -2.44 0.76 2.33
C LEU A 248 -3.96 0.57 2.36
N GLY A 249 -4.57 0.36 1.20
CA GLY A 249 -5.99 0.12 1.03
C GLY A 249 -6.92 1.32 1.28
N CYS A 250 -6.42 2.42 1.87
CA CYS A 250 -7.27 3.55 2.22
C CYS A 250 -7.86 4.22 0.97
N GLY A 251 -7.11 4.30 -0.14
CA GLY A 251 -7.54 4.91 -1.41
C GLY A 251 -8.60 4.12 -2.18
N ALA A 252 -8.24 3.62 -3.36
CA ALA A 252 -9.18 2.95 -4.27
C ALA A 252 -9.83 1.66 -3.71
N LYS A 253 -9.34 1.15 -2.57
CA LYS A 253 -9.93 -0.02 -1.88
C LYS A 253 -10.90 0.38 -0.76
N CYS A 254 -11.02 1.67 -0.47
CA CYS A 254 -11.98 2.26 0.46
C CYS A 254 -11.83 1.81 1.92
N TYR A 255 -10.66 1.36 2.36
CA TYR A 255 -10.50 0.88 3.73
C TYR A 255 -10.67 2.03 4.73
N PRO A 256 -11.37 1.83 5.86
CA PRO A 256 -11.42 2.82 6.93
C PRO A 256 -10.00 3.07 7.46
N ALA A 257 -9.57 4.34 7.43
CA ALA A 257 -8.18 4.70 7.72
C ALA A 257 -7.71 4.27 9.12
N THR A 258 -8.59 4.37 10.12
CA THR A 258 -8.31 3.94 11.50
C THR A 258 -8.08 2.43 11.59
N VAL A 259 -8.96 1.63 10.98
CA VAL A 259 -8.85 0.17 10.94
C VAL A 259 -7.57 -0.27 10.24
N ALA A 260 -7.24 0.35 9.11
CA ALA A 260 -6.01 0.06 8.39
C ALA A 260 -4.75 0.41 9.21
N ALA A 261 -4.77 1.54 9.93
CA ALA A 261 -3.68 1.96 10.80
C ALA A 261 -3.50 1.00 12.00
N GLU A 262 -4.59 0.64 12.67
CA GLU A 262 -4.58 -0.30 13.80
C GLU A 262 -4.01 -1.65 13.39
N ALA A 263 -4.48 -2.20 12.26
CA ALA A 263 -3.98 -3.44 11.69
C ALA A 263 -2.49 -3.35 11.35
N PHE A 264 -2.06 -2.25 10.72
CA PHE A 264 -0.67 -2.00 10.38
C PHE A 264 0.24 -1.97 11.62
N PHE A 265 -0.07 -1.12 12.61
CA PHE A 265 0.77 -0.94 13.79
C PHE A 265 0.77 -2.18 14.70
N THR A 266 -0.36 -2.86 14.83
CA THR A 266 -0.45 -4.14 15.56
C THR A 266 0.45 -5.18 14.91
N THR A 267 0.39 -5.30 13.59
CA THR A 267 1.19 -6.28 12.83
C THR A 267 2.68 -5.99 12.93
N VAL A 268 3.10 -4.74 12.72
CA VAL A 268 4.51 -4.33 12.83
C VAL A 268 5.03 -4.57 14.25
N SER A 269 4.27 -4.15 15.25
CA SER A 269 4.66 -4.28 16.66
C SER A 269 4.79 -5.73 17.10
N ASN A 270 3.96 -6.64 16.55
CA ASN A 270 3.95 -8.06 16.86
C ASN A 270 4.81 -8.91 15.90
N HIS A 271 5.54 -8.27 14.98
CA HIS A 271 6.32 -8.98 13.97
C HIS A 271 7.54 -9.69 14.61
N GLN A 272 7.47 -11.01 14.74
CA GLN A 272 8.48 -11.81 15.45
C GLN A 272 9.88 -11.64 14.87
N GLN A 273 10.03 -11.66 13.55
CA GLN A 273 11.34 -11.50 12.91
C GLN A 273 11.90 -10.09 13.13
N LEU A 274 11.04 -9.07 13.18
CA LEU A 274 11.47 -7.69 13.43
C LEU A 274 12.06 -7.59 14.84
N ARG A 275 11.36 -8.15 15.84
CA ARG A 275 11.85 -8.24 17.22
C ARG A 275 13.18 -8.97 17.32
N ARG A 276 13.30 -10.16 16.69
CA ARG A 276 14.53 -10.97 16.69
C ARG A 276 15.72 -10.28 16.02
N CYS A 277 15.48 -9.53 14.95
CA CYS A 277 16.54 -8.81 14.23
C CYS A 277 17.03 -7.58 14.97
N CYS A 278 16.25 -7.03 15.90
CA CYS A 278 16.59 -5.80 16.62
C CYS A 278 17.00 -6.03 18.07
N ASP A 279 16.83 -7.26 18.59
CA ASP A 279 17.25 -7.65 19.92
C ASP A 279 18.78 -7.51 20.06
N PRO A 280 19.28 -6.63 20.96
CA PRO A 280 20.71 -6.45 21.18
C PRO A 280 21.38 -7.72 21.73
N ASN A 281 20.61 -8.62 22.35
CA ASN A 281 21.10 -9.89 22.89
C ASN A 281 21.02 -11.05 21.88
N SER A 282 20.63 -10.77 20.64
CA SER A 282 20.51 -11.79 19.60
C SER A 282 21.88 -12.43 19.32
N ALA A 283 22.02 -13.72 19.66
CA ALA A 283 23.25 -14.49 19.49
C ALA A 283 23.79 -14.52 18.04
N ASN A 284 22.95 -14.17 17.06
CA ASN A 284 23.33 -14.11 15.65
C ASN A 284 24.16 -12.86 15.28
N GLY A 285 24.41 -11.94 16.22
CA GLY A 285 25.38 -10.83 16.09
C GLY A 285 25.09 -9.82 14.98
N LYS A 286 23.89 -9.85 14.39
CA LYS A 286 23.47 -8.96 13.29
C LYS A 286 22.26 -8.17 13.72
N GLN A 287 22.47 -7.21 14.62
CA GLN A 287 21.44 -6.24 14.94
C GLN A 287 21.13 -5.42 13.67
N LYS A 288 19.85 -5.34 13.34
CA LYS A 288 19.35 -4.48 12.28
C LYS A 288 18.59 -3.31 12.89
N VAL A 289 18.74 -2.14 12.27
CA VAL A 289 17.88 -0.99 12.47
C VAL A 289 16.88 -0.98 11.33
N VAL A 290 15.59 -0.93 11.65
CA VAL A 290 14.51 -0.89 10.66
C VAL A 290 13.84 0.46 10.73
N LEU A 291 13.85 1.17 9.61
CA LEU A 291 13.16 2.44 9.40
C LEU A 291 11.94 2.19 8.53
N LEU A 292 10.75 2.42 9.08
CA LEU A 292 9.48 2.35 8.39
C LEU A 292 8.98 3.76 8.14
N GLU A 293 8.61 4.07 6.90
CA GLU A 293 8.07 5.36 6.53
C GLU A 293 6.69 5.20 5.91
N VAL A 294 5.68 5.86 6.48
CA VAL A 294 4.33 5.91 5.90
C VAL A 294 4.13 7.30 5.32
N ARG A 295 3.88 7.35 4.01
CA ARG A 295 3.67 8.61 3.27
C ARG A 295 2.21 8.82 2.99
N PHE A 296 1.74 10.03 3.27
CA PHE A 296 0.34 10.41 3.13
C PHE A 296 0.23 11.58 2.18
N TRP A 297 -0.81 11.51 1.36
CA TRP A 297 -1.22 12.61 0.50
C TRP A 297 -2.58 13.21 0.92
N ASP A 298 -3.31 12.49 1.77
CA ASP A 298 -4.57 12.90 2.34
C ASP A 298 -4.38 13.20 3.82
N THR A 299 -4.70 14.45 4.21
CA THR A 299 -4.48 14.94 5.57
C THR A 299 -5.42 14.27 6.58
N ALA A 300 -6.65 13.91 6.20
CA ALA A 300 -7.58 13.23 7.11
C ALA A 300 -7.11 11.79 7.38
N VAL A 301 -6.60 11.10 6.35
CA VAL A 301 -5.97 9.78 6.51
C VAL A 301 -4.73 9.87 7.39
N PHE A 302 -3.89 10.89 7.19
CA PHE A 302 -2.73 11.15 8.06
C PHE A 302 -3.14 11.28 9.54
N PHE A 303 -4.11 12.14 9.86
CA PHE A 303 -4.54 12.34 11.25
C PHE A 303 -5.13 11.08 11.89
N ALA A 304 -5.85 10.27 11.11
CA ALA A 304 -6.32 8.97 11.59
C ALA A 304 -5.16 8.05 11.96
N TRP A 305 -4.11 7.99 11.12
CA TRP A 305 -2.92 7.18 11.39
C TRP A 305 -2.07 7.74 12.55
N GLU A 306 -1.89 9.05 12.63
CA GLU A 306 -1.17 9.73 13.71
C GLU A 306 -1.83 9.42 15.06
N LYS A 307 -3.16 9.56 15.15
CA LYS A 307 -3.91 9.27 16.39
C LYS A 307 -3.71 7.84 16.87
N VAL A 308 -3.73 6.85 15.95
CA VAL A 308 -3.49 5.45 16.31
C VAL A 308 -2.03 5.22 16.68
N ALA A 309 -1.08 5.83 15.96
CA ALA A 309 0.34 5.73 16.28
C ALA A 309 0.64 6.24 17.70
N MET A 310 0.13 7.42 18.07
CA MET A 310 0.26 8.00 19.41
C MET A 310 -0.34 7.12 20.52
N ALA A 311 -1.38 6.34 20.20
CA ALA A 311 -2.01 5.44 21.17
C ALA A 311 -1.21 4.13 21.39
N VAL A 312 -0.33 3.75 20.45
CA VAL A 312 0.31 2.42 20.43
C VAL A 312 1.84 2.48 20.53
N LEU A 313 2.44 3.65 20.24
CA LEU A 313 3.88 3.86 20.11
C LEU A 313 4.33 5.07 20.93
N ASP A 314 5.59 5.04 21.35
CA ASP A 314 6.23 6.15 22.04
C ASP A 314 6.78 7.15 21.02
N GLU A 315 6.47 8.43 21.20
CA GLU A 315 7.01 9.52 20.38
C GLU A 315 8.49 9.75 20.69
N ILE A 316 9.29 10.06 19.66
CA ILE A 316 10.69 10.43 19.82
C ILE A 316 11.00 11.77 19.19
N THR A 317 12.03 12.43 19.73
CA THR A 317 12.50 13.73 19.23
C THR A 317 13.19 13.61 17.87
N GLU A 318 13.22 14.70 17.12
CA GLU A 318 13.93 14.76 15.83
C GLU A 318 15.44 14.48 15.97
N ALA A 319 16.05 14.91 17.08
CA ALA A 319 17.46 14.62 17.39
C ALA A 319 17.71 13.11 17.47
N GLN A 320 16.87 12.38 18.22
CA GLN A 320 16.95 10.92 18.35
C GLN A 320 16.77 10.21 16.99
N TYR A 321 15.89 10.72 16.12
CA TYR A 321 15.74 10.20 14.76
C TYR A 321 17.04 10.30 13.94
N TRP A 322 17.67 11.48 13.93
CA TRP A 322 18.88 11.71 13.16
C TRP A 322 20.06 10.89 13.68
N GLU A 323 20.20 10.75 15.00
CA GLU A 323 21.20 9.87 15.63
C GLU A 323 21.02 8.41 15.19
N LEU A 324 19.80 7.88 15.23
CA LEU A 324 19.51 6.50 14.80
C LEU A 324 19.78 6.29 13.31
N ARG A 325 19.46 7.28 12.48
CA ARG A 325 19.74 7.25 11.04
C ARG A 325 21.24 7.26 10.77
N GLU A 326 21.99 8.13 11.45
CA GLU A 326 23.44 8.22 11.32
C GLU A 326 24.14 6.95 11.81
N LEU A 327 23.66 6.37 12.92
CA LEU A 327 24.12 5.07 13.42
C LEU A 327 23.94 3.97 12.36
N GLY A 328 22.74 3.88 11.77
CA GLY A 328 22.45 2.92 10.70
C GLY A 328 23.37 3.08 9.49
N GLN A 329 23.63 4.31 9.06
CA GLN A 329 24.58 4.60 7.97
C GLN A 329 26.02 4.24 8.35
N THR A 330 26.43 4.53 9.59
CA THR A 330 27.77 4.24 10.11
C THR A 330 28.03 2.75 10.15
N LEU A 331 27.06 1.95 10.64
CA LEU A 331 27.13 0.49 10.64
C LEU A 331 27.29 -0.06 9.21
N GLU A 332 26.58 0.52 8.23
CA GLU A 332 26.71 0.12 6.84
C GLU A 332 28.10 0.46 6.24
N ARG A 333 28.63 1.65 6.53
CA ARG A 333 29.98 2.07 6.10
C ARG A 333 31.06 1.14 6.68
N LYS A 334 31.02 0.88 8.00
CA LYS A 334 31.98 -0.03 8.68
C LYS A 334 32.00 -1.41 8.04
N ARG A 335 30.82 -1.95 7.72
CA ARG A 335 30.70 -3.23 7.02
C ARG A 335 31.34 -3.22 5.63
N LYS A 336 31.12 -2.17 4.83
CA LYS A 336 31.71 -2.04 3.48
C LYS A 336 33.23 -1.95 3.52
N THR A 337 33.80 -1.37 4.59
CA THR A 337 35.25 -1.21 4.74
C THR A 337 35.99 -2.47 5.21
N GLY A 338 35.30 -3.57 5.52
CA GLY A 338 35.95 -4.84 5.89
C GLY A 338 36.63 -4.86 7.27
N ASN A 339 36.64 -3.74 8.01
CA ASN A 339 37.10 -3.68 9.40
C ASN A 339 36.04 -4.31 10.32
N GLY A 340 36.01 -5.64 10.35
CA GLY A 340 35.09 -6.47 11.13
C GLY A 340 35.36 -6.51 12.63
N SER A 341 35.73 -5.40 13.26
CA SER A 341 35.73 -5.31 14.72
C SER A 341 34.28 -5.14 15.20
N SER A 342 33.81 -6.13 15.96
CA SER A 342 32.52 -6.15 16.67
C SER A 342 32.31 -4.82 17.41
N CYS A 343 31.46 -3.96 16.88
CA CYS A 343 31.06 -2.72 17.55
C CYS A 343 29.94 -3.09 18.50
N THR A 344 30.27 -3.36 19.76
CA THR A 344 29.28 -3.48 20.83
C THR A 344 28.65 -2.11 21.04
N ILE A 345 27.34 -2.00 20.88
CA ILE A 345 26.58 -0.77 21.16
C ILE A 345 26.36 -0.74 22.68
N ALA A 346 26.79 0.35 23.32
CA ALA A 346 26.60 0.60 24.75
C ALA A 346 25.21 1.19 25.03
#